data_AF-A0A7J6TCG8-F1
#
_entry.id   AF-A0A7J6TCG8-F1
#
_cell.length_a   1.000
_cell.length_b   1.000
_cell.length_c   1.000
_cell.angle_alpha   90.00
_cell.angle_beta   90.00
_cell.angle_gamma   90.00
#
_symmetry.space_group_name_H-M   'P 1'
#
loop_
_entity.id
_entity.type
_entity.pdbx_description
1 polymer ?
#
loop_
_entity_poly.entity_id
_entity_poly.type
_entity_poly.pdbx_seq_one_letter_code
_entity_poly.pdbx_strand_id
1 'polypeptide(L)'
;SFNAVRECFTNAGKDASRLDRPFAAQGVQAAVVDKGSVNSLVPYLVQGCRHGFQDLGVQSVTQLHHQLDDGTLRMEVRSGSAIKEGGVHDLVRLPAGAGGGMSRGQGRN
;
A
#
# COMPACT_ATOMS: atom_id res chain seq x y z
N SER A 1 23.52 2.16 -13.72
CA SER A 1 22.84 2.74 -12.55
C SER A 1 22.57 1.73 -11.43
N PHE A 2 22.08 0.51 -11.70
CA PHE A 2 21.95 -0.55 -10.68
C PHE A 2 23.29 -1.13 -10.20
N ASN A 3 24.25 -1.32 -11.11
CA ASN A 3 25.58 -1.83 -10.77
C ASN A 3 26.38 -0.85 -9.88
N ALA A 4 26.17 0.46 -10.04
CA ALA A 4 26.88 1.50 -9.28
C ALA A 4 26.54 1.49 -7.78
N VAL A 5 25.28 1.22 -7.41
CA VAL A 5 24.87 1.11 -5.99
C VAL A 5 25.45 -0.14 -5.34
N ARG A 6 25.48 -1.25 -6.10
CA ARG A 6 26.05 -2.52 -5.63
C ARG A 6 27.58 -2.42 -5.45
N GLU A 7 28.26 -1.75 -6.37
CA GLU A 7 29.71 -1.48 -6.27
C GLU A 7 30.05 -0.54 -5.11
N CYS A 8 29.24 0.50 -4.85
CA CYS A 8 29.43 1.36 -3.67
C CYS A 8 29.35 0.56 -2.37
N PHE A 9 28.43 -0.40 -2.23
CA PHE A 9 28.27 -1.16 -0.99
C PHE A 9 29.40 -2.19 -0.77
N THR A 10 29.89 -2.83 -1.84
CA THR A 10 30.98 -3.81 -1.74
C THR A 10 32.37 -3.17 -1.65
N ASN A 11 32.56 -2.00 -2.27
CA ASN A 11 33.84 -1.29 -2.31
C ASN A 11 33.94 -0.13 -1.29
N ALA A 12 32.88 0.14 -0.50
CA ALA A 12 32.86 1.17 0.55
C ALA A 12 34.02 1.07 1.55
N GLY A 13 34.64 -0.10 1.70
CA GLY A 13 35.80 -0.29 2.58
C GLY A 13 37.17 0.02 1.96
N LYS A 14 37.30 0.18 0.64
CA LYS A 14 38.62 0.24 -0.03
C LYS A 14 38.99 1.59 -0.66
N ASP A 15 38.02 2.45 -0.99
CA ASP A 15 38.29 3.64 -1.82
C ASP A 15 37.86 4.98 -1.20
N ALA A 16 37.56 5.01 0.12
CA ALA A 16 37.09 6.21 0.81
C ALA A 16 38.14 7.35 0.90
N SER A 17 39.41 7.08 0.64
CA SER A 17 40.51 8.07 0.74
C SER A 17 40.87 8.77 -0.59
N ARG A 18 40.22 8.44 -1.72
CA ARG A 18 40.59 8.95 -3.06
C ARG A 18 39.54 9.85 -3.73
N LEU A 19 38.38 10.07 -3.11
CA LEU A 19 37.29 10.86 -3.70
C LEU A 19 36.83 11.94 -2.71
N ASP A 20 37.24 13.19 -2.94
CA ASP A 20 36.86 14.41 -2.19
C ASP A 20 35.38 14.81 -2.29
N ARG A 21 34.53 13.91 -2.80
CA ARG A 21 33.06 14.04 -2.76
C ARG A 21 32.46 12.71 -2.31
N PRO A 22 31.84 12.63 -1.12
CA PRO A 22 31.19 11.39 -0.68
C PRO A 22 30.06 11.05 -1.63
N PHE A 23 30.08 9.86 -2.22
CA PHE A 23 28.95 9.33 -2.98
C PHE A 23 27.83 9.00 -1.99
N ALA A 24 26.85 9.92 -1.89
CA ALA A 24 25.63 9.66 -1.15
C ALA A 24 24.72 8.76 -1.98
N ALA A 25 24.62 7.49 -1.61
CA ALA A 25 23.61 6.60 -2.17
C ALA A 25 22.21 7.07 -1.75
N GLN A 26 21.38 7.48 -2.71
CA GLN A 26 19.99 7.92 -2.49
C GLN A 26 18.97 6.78 -2.71
N GLY A 27 19.45 5.59 -3.10
CA GLY A 27 18.62 4.43 -3.37
C GLY A 27 18.68 3.42 -2.23
N VAL A 28 17.52 2.86 -1.86
CA VAL A 28 17.41 1.72 -0.94
C VAL A 28 17.14 0.47 -1.78
N GLN A 29 17.86 -0.62 -1.51
CA GLN A 29 17.57 -1.93 -2.11
C GLN A 29 16.81 -2.79 -1.10
N ALA A 30 15.64 -3.28 -1.50
CA ALA A 30 14.83 -4.21 -0.71
C ALA A 30 14.15 -5.22 -1.66
N ALA A 31 13.93 -6.44 -1.17
CA ALA A 31 13.17 -7.45 -1.90
C ALA A 31 11.67 -7.29 -1.59
N VAL A 32 10.84 -7.30 -2.63
CA VAL A 32 9.37 -7.22 -2.53
C VAL A 32 8.79 -8.57 -2.94
N VAL A 33 7.75 -9.02 -2.22
CA VAL A 33 7.03 -10.26 -2.53
C VAL A 33 6.37 -10.15 -3.90
N ASP A 34 6.47 -11.22 -4.70
CA ASP A 34 5.82 -11.29 -6.01
C ASP A 34 4.30 -11.07 -5.90
N LYS A 35 3.77 -10.28 -6.82
CA LYS A 35 2.34 -9.91 -6.89
C LYS A 35 1.61 -10.66 -8.01
N GLY A 36 2.30 -11.52 -8.76
CA GLY A 36 1.74 -12.30 -9.86
C GLY A 36 1.83 -11.57 -11.21
N SER A 37 1.05 -12.04 -12.19
CA SER A 37 1.15 -11.58 -13.58
C SER A 37 0.65 -10.14 -13.78
N VAL A 38 1.37 -9.38 -14.59
CA VAL A 38 0.97 -8.03 -15.05
C VAL A 38 -0.37 -8.08 -15.78
N ASN A 39 -0.64 -9.15 -16.53
CA ASN A 39 -1.87 -9.31 -17.30
C ASN A 39 -3.12 -9.43 -16.41
N SER A 40 -2.97 -9.87 -15.16
CA SER A 40 -4.06 -9.86 -14.17
C SER A 40 -4.10 -8.55 -13.36
N LEU A 41 -2.96 -7.92 -13.14
CA LEU A 41 -2.86 -6.68 -12.36
C LEU A 41 -3.43 -5.47 -13.11
N VAL A 42 -3.07 -5.32 -14.39
CA VAL A 42 -3.52 -4.19 -15.22
C VAL A 42 -5.05 -4.09 -15.32
N PRO A 43 -5.82 -5.14 -15.67
CA PRO A 43 -7.28 -5.03 -15.73
C PRO A 43 -7.90 -4.74 -14.36
N TYR A 44 -7.33 -5.25 -13.26
CA TYR A 44 -7.78 -4.93 -11.91
C TYR A 44 -7.63 -3.44 -11.59
N LEU A 45 -6.48 -2.83 -11.93
CA LEU A 45 -6.26 -1.40 -11.75
C LEU A 45 -7.22 -0.56 -12.60
N VAL A 46 -7.43 -0.94 -13.86
CA VAL A 46 -8.36 -0.24 -14.75
C VAL A 46 -9.79 -0.30 -14.20
N GLN A 47 -10.22 -1.45 -13.67
CA GLN A 47 -11.53 -1.58 -13.05
C GLN A 47 -11.66 -0.71 -11.78
N GLY A 48 -10.63 -0.70 -10.93
CA GLY A 48 -10.59 0.17 -9.75
C GLY A 48 -10.69 1.65 -10.11
N CYS A 49 -9.96 2.11 -11.14
CA CYS A 49 -10.07 3.48 -11.63
C CYS A 49 -11.46 3.80 -12.17
N ARG A 50 -12.10 2.87 -12.88
CA ARG A 50 -13.48 3.05 -13.39
C ARG A 50 -14.50 3.19 -12.26
N HIS A 51 -14.41 2.36 -11.23
CA HIS A 51 -15.26 2.51 -10.04
C HIS A 51 -15.00 3.85 -9.34
N GLY A 52 -13.74 4.26 -9.21
CA GLY A 52 -13.41 5.59 -8.67
C GLY A 52 -14.04 6.73 -9.48
N PHE A 53 -14.03 6.66 -10.81
CA PHE A 53 -14.73 7.63 -11.65
C PHE A 53 -16.25 7.61 -11.46
N GLN A 54 -16.84 6.44 -11.25
CA GLN A 54 -18.26 6.32 -10.93
C GLN A 54 -18.61 6.94 -9.57
N ASP A 55 -17.81 6.69 -8.54
CA ASP A 55 -18.00 7.26 -7.20
C ASP A 55 -17.88 8.80 -7.22
N LEU A 56 -17.01 9.32 -8.08
CA LEU A 56 -16.86 10.76 -8.32
C LEU A 56 -17.92 11.34 -9.27
N GLY A 57 -18.69 10.50 -9.98
CA GLY A 57 -19.71 10.94 -10.95
C GLY A 57 -19.16 11.49 -12.27
N VAL A 58 -17.91 11.18 -12.64
CA VAL A 58 -17.26 11.63 -13.87
C VAL A 58 -17.09 10.48 -14.87
N GLN A 59 -17.13 10.77 -16.16
CA GLN A 59 -17.03 9.74 -17.21
C GLN A 59 -15.66 9.69 -17.89
N SER A 60 -14.86 10.76 -17.77
CA SER A 60 -13.54 10.85 -18.38
C SER A 60 -12.58 11.71 -17.55
N VAL A 61 -11.27 11.51 -17.77
CA VAL A 61 -10.21 12.31 -17.14
C VAL A 61 -10.32 13.79 -17.52
N THR A 62 -10.64 14.09 -18.79
CA THR A 62 -10.81 15.48 -19.25
C THR A 62 -11.96 16.16 -18.52
N GLN A 63 -13.08 15.46 -18.33
CA GLN A 63 -14.21 15.98 -17.57
C GLN A 63 -13.87 16.17 -16.08
N LEU A 64 -13.07 15.27 -15.50
CA LEU A 64 -12.59 15.41 -14.12
C LEU A 64 -11.77 16.68 -13.93
N HIS A 65 -10.83 16.98 -14.83
CA HIS A 65 -10.04 18.21 -14.76
C HIS A 65 -10.92 19.46 -14.92
N HIS A 66 -11.84 19.44 -15.87
CA HIS A 66 -12.78 20.56 -16.06
C HIS A 66 -13.63 20.80 -14.79
N GLN A 67 -14.14 19.75 -14.15
CA GLN A 67 -14.92 19.88 -12.91
C GLN A 67 -14.09 20.34 -11.71
N LEU A 68 -12.79 20.03 -11.70
CA LEU A 68 -11.86 20.51 -10.69
C LEU A 68 -11.58 22.01 -10.88
N ASP A 69 -11.36 22.45 -12.11
CA ASP A 69 -11.13 23.86 -12.46
C ASP A 69 -12.41 24.71 -12.25
N ASP A 70 -13.59 24.15 -12.56
CA ASP A 70 -14.88 24.79 -12.31
C ASP A 70 -15.27 24.84 -10.82
N GLY A 71 -14.58 24.08 -9.96
CA GLY A 71 -14.92 23.94 -8.54
C GLY A 71 -16.19 23.13 -8.26
N THR A 72 -16.70 22.39 -9.25
CA THR A 72 -17.83 21.45 -9.06
C THR A 72 -17.38 20.24 -8.24
N LEU A 73 -16.16 19.77 -8.46
CA LEU A 73 -15.54 18.72 -7.66
C LEU A 73 -15.03 19.30 -6.32
N ARG A 74 -15.41 18.66 -5.21
CA ARG A 74 -14.98 19.07 -3.86
C ARG A 74 -14.01 18.05 -3.27
N MET A 75 -12.94 18.56 -2.69
CA MET A 75 -11.92 17.76 -2.01
C MET A 75 -11.90 18.09 -0.52
N GLU A 76 -11.62 17.09 0.31
CA GLU A 76 -11.49 17.25 1.76
C GLU A 76 -10.07 16.88 2.20
N VAL A 77 -9.49 17.69 3.07
CA VAL A 77 -8.19 17.39 3.70
C VAL A 77 -8.44 16.50 4.93
N ARG A 78 -7.85 15.30 4.92
CA ARG A 78 -7.94 14.36 6.05
C ARG A 78 -6.78 14.57 7.03
N SER A 79 -7.09 14.59 8.32
CA SER A 79 -6.07 14.60 9.39
C SER A 79 -5.40 13.23 9.53
N GLY A 80 -4.24 13.17 10.19
CA GLY A 80 -3.52 11.90 10.41
C GLY A 80 -4.36 10.84 11.14
N SER A 81 -5.22 11.27 12.07
CA SER A 81 -6.18 10.38 12.73
C SER A 81 -7.26 9.88 11.78
N ALA A 82 -7.81 10.75 10.92
CA ALA A 82 -8.85 10.39 9.95
C ALA A 82 -8.37 9.44 8.83
N ILE A 83 -7.06 9.41 8.55
CA ILE A 83 -6.44 8.44 7.63
C ILE A 83 -6.30 7.08 8.33
N LYS A 84 -5.83 7.09 9.59
CA LYS A 84 -5.70 5.87 10.40
C LYS A 84 -7.05 5.18 10.59
N GLU A 85 -8.10 5.97 10.80
CA GLU A 85 -9.49 5.50 10.89
C GLU A 85 -10.06 5.07 9.53
N GLY A 86 -9.65 5.70 8.42
CA GLY A 86 -10.07 5.26 7.09
C GLY A 86 -9.50 3.90 6.66
N GLY A 87 -8.49 3.39 7.36
CA GLY A 87 -7.92 2.06 7.15
C GLY A 87 -8.67 0.97 7.91
N VAL A 88 -8.16 -0.26 7.85
CA VAL A 88 -8.68 -1.35 8.69
C VAL A 88 -8.10 -1.19 10.10
N HIS A 89 -8.95 -0.91 11.08
CA HIS A 89 -8.58 -0.80 12.50
C HIS A 89 -9.61 -1.51 13.41
N ASP A 90 -9.28 -1.70 14.68
CA ASP A 90 -10.12 -2.33 15.73
C ASP A 90 -10.56 -3.79 15.49
N LEU A 91 -9.76 -4.55 14.72
CA LEU A 91 -9.99 -5.98 14.55
C LEU A 91 -9.45 -6.78 15.75
N VAL A 92 -10.36 -7.39 16.52
CA VAL A 92 -10.03 -8.47 17.44
C VAL A 92 -10.09 -9.80 16.68
N ARG A 93 -8.95 -10.46 16.53
CA ARG A 93 -8.90 -11.83 16.02
C ARG A 93 -9.38 -12.78 17.11
N LEU A 94 -10.62 -13.25 17.00
CA LEU A 94 -11.09 -14.34 17.85
C LEU A 94 -10.31 -15.62 17.51
N PRO A 95 -9.76 -16.34 18.51
CA PRO A 95 -9.11 -17.62 18.26
C PRO A 95 -10.16 -18.63 17.75
N ALA A 96 -9.87 -19.24 16.60
CA ALA A 96 -10.65 -20.35 16.07
C ALA A 96 -10.47 -21.56 17.01
N GLY A 97 -11.35 -21.69 18.00
CA GLY A 97 -11.26 -22.76 18.99
C GLY A 97 -12.15 -22.63 20.23
N ALA A 98 -12.81 -21.48 20.46
CA ALA A 98 -13.76 -21.33 21.58
C ALA A 98 -15.16 -21.89 21.26
N GLY A 99 -15.22 -23.11 20.73
CA GLY A 99 -16.45 -23.92 20.71
C GLY A 99 -16.52 -24.69 22.01
N GLY A 100 -17.19 -24.12 23.02
CA GLY A 100 -17.40 -24.77 24.32
C GLY A 100 -18.12 -26.11 24.16
N GLY A 101 -17.47 -27.19 24.57
CA GLY A 101 -18.12 -28.47 24.80
C GLY A 101 -19.08 -28.33 25.98
N MET A 102 -20.37 -28.12 25.71
CA MET A 102 -21.43 -28.35 26.69
C MET A 102 -21.48 -29.85 27.02
N SER A 103 -20.80 -30.25 28.09
CA SER A 103 -20.95 -31.57 28.70
C SER A 103 -22.38 -31.72 29.22
N ARG A 104 -23.18 -32.54 28.53
CA ARG A 104 -24.50 -32.98 28.99
C ARG A 104 -24.35 -33.60 30.38
N GLY A 105 -25.02 -33.01 31.37
CA GLY A 105 -25.13 -33.56 32.70
C GLY A 105 -25.79 -34.93 32.65
N GLN A 106 -25.03 -35.95 33.07
CA GLN A 106 -25.56 -37.28 33.32
C GLN A 106 -26.29 -37.24 34.67
N GLY A 107 -27.62 -37.40 34.61
CA GLY A 107 -28.45 -37.58 35.79
C GLY A 107 -27.96 -38.74 36.66
N ARG A 108 -27.79 -38.45 37.94
CA ARG A 108 -27.70 -39.45 38.99
C ARG A 108 -29.08 -39.55 39.63
N ASN A 109 -29.65 -40.76 39.58
CA ASN A 109 -30.71 -41.20 40.49
C ASN A 109 -30.24 -41.09 41.94
#